data_AF-A0A8K0PBN9-F1
#
_entry.id   AF-A0A8K0PBN9-F1
#
_cell.length_a   1.000
_cell.length_b   1.000
_cell.length_c   1.000
_cell.angle_alpha   90.00
_cell.angle_beta   90.00
_cell.angle_gamma   90.00
#
_symmetry.space_group_name_H-M   'P 1'
#
loop_
_entity.id
_entity.type
_entity.pdbx_description
1 polymer ?
#
loop_
_entity_poly.entity_id
_entity_poly.type
_entity_poly.pdbx_seq_one_letter_code
_entity_poly.pdbx_strand_id
1 'polypeptide(L)'
;MAEVASIEKQRWWKEAVVYQIYPASFLSKGSGSKPGWGDLKGITSKLDYLKHLGVDVLWLSPIYKSPQADMGYDIADYKDIDPLYGSLADVDELISELKKRNMKLMMDLVVNHTSDQHAWFAEARKSKDSPKRDWYIWKPAKIDKDGNRQPPNNWGMILGEANSAWTWDEGTQEYYLSLFTPEQPDLNWENPEVREAVNDVLKFWLDRGASGFRMDVINLISKVPSYPDAPIRAPDNKYQPGFKYFANGPRLHEYLQGMRKAVLDKYDSITVGEMPFVKDEDEIIKVVGSDRGELNMIFLFALVEIDDEQGSFRMTLRDWKPKEIKKVLTGHQNLMQNRDGWNTIFCENHDNPRSVSRYCDDSDDHREISAKLLSLMETTLSGTLYVYQGQELGMRNVPVEWEPEEYKDIETINYWKKMSQDPNNKEKLAFGKKVMQLKARDNARTPVQWSAGENAGFCPSGVTPWMRVNDDYKTVNAEAQIKERGDGDLSPLQFWRRGLENRKQHKDVFIYGKYELLNPDESPIFAYKRSSKEEAFVVALNFSGEDQDFEIPAGAKPKKWVTTTYTGEPKHDTKGTIKLRPWEGLLATAEV
;
A
#
# COMPACT_ATOMS: atom_id res chain seq x y z
N MET A 1 -13.92 35.06 -7.62
CA MET A 1 -13.28 34.94 -6.30
C MET A 1 -13.96 33.81 -5.58
N ALA A 2 -13.40 32.61 -5.67
CA ALA A 2 -13.89 31.46 -4.93
C ALA A 2 -13.40 31.61 -3.49
N GLU A 3 -14.32 31.60 -2.52
CA GLU A 3 -13.96 31.51 -1.12
C GLU A 3 -13.01 30.33 -0.92
N VAL A 4 -11.84 30.62 -0.35
CA VAL A 4 -10.93 29.62 0.19
C VAL A 4 -11.78 28.75 1.12
N ALA A 5 -12.02 27.50 0.71
CA ALA A 5 -12.71 26.51 1.51
C ALA A 5 -12.18 26.59 2.95
N SER A 6 -13.10 26.82 3.88
CA SER A 6 -12.80 27.30 5.22
C SER A 6 -11.88 26.35 5.97
N ILE A 7 -11.14 26.94 6.92
CA ILE A 7 -10.34 26.30 7.99
C ILE A 7 -11.18 25.29 8.85
N GLU A 8 -12.46 25.05 8.54
CA GLU A 8 -13.43 24.29 9.33
C GLU A 8 -13.43 22.75 9.13
N LYS A 9 -12.52 22.15 8.35
CA LYS A 9 -12.43 20.68 8.23
C LYS A 9 -11.07 20.09 8.59
N GLN A 10 -10.35 20.68 9.55
CA GLN A 10 -9.20 19.99 10.15
C GLN A 10 -9.67 18.67 10.78
N ARG A 11 -8.98 17.58 10.48
CA ARG A 11 -9.27 16.24 11.01
C ARG A 11 -7.96 15.57 11.38
N TRP A 12 -7.92 14.91 12.53
CA TRP A 12 -6.69 14.28 13.02
C TRP A 12 -6.11 13.27 12.01
N TRP A 13 -6.97 12.55 11.28
CA TRP A 13 -6.56 11.57 10.27
C TRP A 13 -6.06 12.20 8.97
N LYS A 14 -6.41 13.46 8.66
CA LYS A 14 -5.85 14.20 7.53
C LYS A 14 -4.39 14.62 7.81
N GLU A 15 -4.11 14.95 9.06
CA GLU A 15 -2.81 15.44 9.53
C GLU A 15 -1.86 14.31 9.96
N ALA A 16 -2.40 13.10 10.14
CA ALA A 16 -1.66 11.96 10.63
C ALA A 16 -0.59 11.49 9.64
N VAL A 17 0.54 11.07 10.21
CA VAL A 17 1.53 10.21 9.56
C VAL A 17 1.24 8.78 9.98
N VAL A 18 0.82 7.96 9.02
CA VAL A 18 0.57 6.53 9.20
C VAL A 18 1.84 5.77 8.86
N TYR A 19 2.28 4.85 9.73
CA TYR A 19 3.36 3.92 9.45
C TYR A 19 2.79 2.53 9.30
N GLN A 20 2.97 1.93 8.14
CA GLN A 20 2.53 0.56 7.87
C GLN A 20 3.59 -0.43 8.35
N ILE A 21 3.15 -1.42 9.11
CA ILE A 21 3.95 -2.54 9.58
C ILE A 21 3.39 -3.82 8.94
N TYR A 22 4.28 -4.57 8.29
CA TYR A 22 4.09 -5.94 7.88
C TYR A 22 4.63 -6.87 8.99
N PRO A 23 3.75 -7.40 9.88
CA PRO A 23 4.16 -7.91 11.18
C PRO A 23 5.19 -9.04 11.11
N ALA A 24 5.06 -9.95 10.13
CA ALA A 24 5.96 -11.08 9.94
C ALA A 24 7.42 -10.65 9.75
N SER A 25 7.68 -9.44 9.25
CA SER A 25 9.00 -8.95 8.85
C SER A 25 9.47 -7.75 9.64
N PHE A 26 8.69 -7.26 10.61
CA PHE A 26 9.07 -6.06 11.34
C PHE A 26 10.15 -6.34 12.39
N LEU A 27 9.86 -7.14 13.41
CA LEU A 27 10.85 -7.56 14.41
C LEU A 27 10.38 -8.83 15.12
N SER A 28 11.24 -9.85 15.16
CA SER A 28 11.03 -11.10 15.89
C SER A 28 11.71 -11.01 17.25
N LYS A 29 10.92 -10.97 18.33
CA LYS A 29 11.44 -11.16 19.69
C LYS A 29 11.27 -12.59 20.21
N GLY A 30 10.66 -13.46 19.40
CA GLY A 30 10.40 -14.85 19.76
C GLY A 30 9.28 -14.99 20.79
N SER A 31 8.36 -14.00 20.84
CA SER A 31 7.18 -14.06 21.72
C SER A 31 6.00 -14.79 21.08
N GLY A 32 5.98 -14.87 19.74
CA GLY A 32 5.07 -15.70 18.98
C GLY A 32 5.47 -17.18 18.96
N SER A 33 4.63 -18.00 18.33
CA SER A 33 4.77 -19.46 18.30
C SER A 33 5.92 -19.98 17.42
N LYS A 34 6.49 -19.13 16.55
CA LYS A 34 7.56 -19.49 15.62
C LYS A 34 8.73 -18.51 15.72
N PRO A 35 9.93 -18.96 16.15
CA PRO A 35 11.14 -18.14 16.11
C PRO A 35 11.45 -17.68 14.67
N GLY A 36 11.94 -16.45 14.51
CA GLY A 36 12.30 -15.89 13.21
C GLY A 36 11.11 -15.33 12.42
N TRP A 37 9.94 -15.30 13.04
CA TRP A 37 8.75 -14.60 12.58
C TRP A 37 8.52 -13.36 13.45
N GLY A 38 8.22 -12.22 12.83
CA GLY A 38 7.98 -10.98 13.57
C GLY A 38 6.72 -11.07 14.44
N ASP A 39 6.72 -10.40 15.60
CA ASP A 39 5.68 -10.56 16.62
C ASP A 39 5.28 -9.22 17.28
N LEU A 40 4.14 -9.22 17.99
CA LEU A 40 3.55 -8.02 18.59
C LEU A 40 4.44 -7.38 19.66
N LYS A 41 5.23 -8.16 20.40
CA LYS A 41 6.23 -7.63 21.34
C LYS A 41 7.39 -6.97 20.60
N GLY A 42 7.77 -7.50 19.44
CA GLY A 42 8.69 -6.87 18.52
C GLY A 42 8.23 -5.46 18.14
N ILE A 43 6.98 -5.34 17.68
CA ILE A 43 6.35 -4.05 17.34
C ILE A 43 6.34 -3.11 18.54
N THR A 44 5.83 -3.57 19.69
CA THR A 44 5.72 -2.78 20.92
C THR A 44 7.08 -2.23 21.37
N SER A 45 8.15 -2.99 21.16
CA SER A 45 9.50 -2.56 21.54
C SER A 45 10.12 -1.46 20.67
N LYS A 46 9.51 -1.15 19.52
CA LYS A 46 9.99 -0.12 18.58
C LYS A 46 9.11 1.12 18.56
N LEU A 47 8.12 1.23 19.44
CA LEU A 47 7.25 2.40 19.50
C LEU A 47 8.01 3.71 19.75
N ASP A 48 9.10 3.69 20.52
CA ASP A 48 9.92 4.89 20.72
C ASP A 48 10.66 5.31 19.45
N TYR A 49 11.14 4.34 18.65
CA TYR A 49 11.73 4.61 17.34
C TYR A 49 10.70 5.24 16.39
N LEU A 50 9.51 4.65 16.31
CA LEU A 50 8.43 5.15 15.44
C LEU A 50 7.94 6.53 15.90
N LYS A 51 7.85 6.75 17.22
CA LYS A 51 7.49 8.06 17.76
C LYS A 51 8.56 9.10 17.45
N HIS A 52 9.83 8.74 17.56
CA HIS A 52 10.96 9.59 17.23
C HIS A 52 10.99 9.96 15.73
N LEU A 53 10.60 9.06 14.84
CA LEU A 53 10.44 9.34 13.42
C LEU A 53 9.32 10.37 13.15
N GLY A 54 8.31 10.43 14.01
CA GLY A 54 7.18 11.35 13.89
C GLY A 54 5.85 10.67 13.51
N VAL A 55 5.71 9.37 13.77
CA VAL A 55 4.51 8.59 13.46
C VAL A 55 3.36 8.90 14.44
N ASP A 56 2.13 8.96 13.91
CA ASP A 56 0.90 9.18 14.69
C ASP A 56 -0.01 7.93 14.72
N VAL A 57 0.00 7.12 13.66
CA VAL A 57 -0.85 5.92 13.53
C VAL A 57 -0.01 4.75 13.06
N LEU A 58 -0.17 3.59 13.69
CA LEU A 58 0.33 2.32 13.16
C LEU A 58 -0.79 1.62 12.41
N TRP A 59 -0.59 1.33 11.13
CA TRP A 59 -1.39 0.37 10.40
C TRP A 59 -0.66 -0.98 10.44
N LEU A 60 -1.30 -1.99 11.02
CA LEU A 60 -0.81 -3.35 10.92
C LEU A 60 -1.51 -4.07 9.77
N SER A 61 -0.74 -4.65 8.85
CA SER A 61 -1.24 -5.74 8.00
C SER A 61 -1.80 -6.88 8.88
N PRO A 62 -2.63 -7.78 8.33
CA PRO A 62 -3.42 -8.73 9.12
C PRO A 62 -2.61 -9.51 10.16
N ILE A 63 -3.04 -9.43 11.42
CA ILE A 63 -2.51 -10.21 12.56
C ILE A 63 -3.48 -11.28 13.08
N TYR A 64 -4.62 -11.41 12.42
CA TYR A 64 -5.67 -12.36 12.79
C TYR A 64 -5.22 -13.78 12.55
N LYS A 65 -5.87 -14.73 13.23
CA LYS A 65 -5.66 -16.15 13.02
C LYS A 65 -5.82 -16.52 11.54
N SER A 66 -4.80 -17.10 10.93
CA SER A 66 -4.74 -17.38 9.50
C SER A 66 -3.84 -18.59 9.20
N PRO A 67 -4.20 -19.43 8.21
CA PRO A 67 -3.32 -20.48 7.68
C PRO A 67 -2.07 -19.96 6.95
N GLN A 68 -2.01 -18.65 6.66
CA GLN A 68 -0.90 -17.96 6.00
C GLN A 68 -0.73 -18.33 4.51
N ALA A 69 -1.80 -18.76 3.83
CA ALA A 69 -1.78 -19.02 2.38
C ALA A 69 -1.49 -17.73 1.58
N ASP A 70 -1.93 -16.59 2.10
CA ASP A 70 -1.62 -15.24 1.60
C ASP A 70 -1.13 -14.35 2.75
N MET A 71 -0.28 -14.92 3.62
CA MET A 71 0.42 -14.21 4.69
C MET A 71 -0.49 -13.37 5.62
N GLY A 72 -1.66 -13.91 5.97
CA GLY A 72 -2.60 -13.30 6.91
C GLY A 72 -3.88 -12.77 6.27
N TYR A 73 -3.92 -12.59 4.95
CA TYR A 73 -5.12 -12.14 4.23
C TYR A 73 -6.18 -13.23 4.11
N ASP A 74 -5.80 -14.50 4.25
CA ASP A 74 -6.70 -15.64 4.44
C ASP A 74 -7.08 -15.82 5.93
N ILE A 75 -8.05 -15.03 6.42
CA ILE A 75 -8.43 -15.00 7.84
C ILE A 75 -9.35 -16.17 8.24
N ALA A 76 -8.93 -16.98 9.21
CA ALA A 76 -9.70 -18.08 9.78
C ALA A 76 -10.51 -17.69 11.04
N ASP A 77 -10.12 -16.64 11.76
CA ASP A 77 -10.91 -16.04 12.84
C ASP A 77 -10.59 -14.55 12.99
N TYR A 78 -11.58 -13.69 12.73
CA TYR A 78 -11.45 -12.24 12.82
C TYR A 78 -11.30 -11.68 14.24
N LYS A 79 -11.65 -12.46 15.27
CA LYS A 79 -11.72 -12.00 16.66
C LYS A 79 -10.64 -12.62 17.54
N ASP A 80 -9.69 -13.31 16.93
CA ASP A 80 -8.52 -13.88 17.58
C ASP A 80 -7.24 -13.50 16.83
N ILE A 81 -6.10 -13.62 17.52
CA ILE A 81 -4.78 -13.30 16.98
C ILE A 81 -4.07 -14.58 16.57
N ASP A 82 -3.35 -14.54 15.46
CA ASP A 82 -2.54 -15.68 15.05
C ASP A 82 -1.46 -15.96 16.11
N PRO A 83 -1.31 -17.21 16.59
CA PRO A 83 -0.25 -17.56 17.52
C PRO A 83 1.16 -17.22 17.00
N LEU A 84 1.37 -17.09 15.70
CA LEU A 84 2.64 -16.59 15.13
C LEU A 84 2.98 -15.17 15.60
N TYR A 85 1.99 -14.32 15.86
CA TYR A 85 2.17 -12.93 16.25
C TYR A 85 2.03 -12.70 17.75
N GLY A 86 1.24 -13.51 18.46
CA GLY A 86 1.02 -13.40 19.90
C GLY A 86 -0.43 -13.73 20.28
N SER A 87 -1.01 -12.89 21.14
CA SER A 87 -2.36 -13.07 21.67
C SER A 87 -3.16 -11.75 21.68
N LEU A 88 -4.46 -11.83 21.97
CA LEU A 88 -5.29 -10.65 22.21
C LEU A 88 -4.74 -9.75 23.34
N ALA A 89 -4.12 -10.34 24.37
CA ALA A 89 -3.51 -9.57 25.45
C ALA A 89 -2.30 -8.76 24.99
N ASP A 90 -1.55 -9.25 23.99
CA ASP A 90 -0.43 -8.52 23.40
C ASP A 90 -0.92 -7.34 22.57
N VAL A 91 -2.09 -7.45 21.93
CA VAL A 91 -2.73 -6.31 21.25
C VAL A 91 -3.21 -5.28 22.27
N ASP A 92 -3.79 -5.70 23.38
CA ASP A 92 -4.20 -4.79 24.46
C ASP A 92 -3.00 -4.00 25.02
N GLU A 93 -1.87 -4.68 25.22
CA GLU A 93 -0.62 -4.03 25.61
C GLU A 93 -0.14 -3.04 24.55
N LEU A 94 -0.13 -3.43 23.27
CA LEU A 94 0.25 -2.54 22.16
C LEU A 94 -0.62 -1.27 22.13
N ILE A 95 -1.94 -1.41 22.22
CA ILE A 95 -2.89 -0.29 22.26
C ILE A 95 -2.60 0.62 23.46
N SER A 96 -2.37 0.03 24.64
CA SER A 96 -2.03 0.77 25.86
C SER A 96 -0.71 1.56 25.69
N GLU A 97 0.33 0.95 25.14
CA GLU A 97 1.64 1.57 24.92
C GLU A 97 1.61 2.65 23.83
N LEU A 98 0.80 2.47 22.78
CA LEU A 98 0.52 3.49 21.77
C LEU A 98 -0.16 4.72 22.40
N LYS A 99 -1.17 4.49 23.25
CA LYS A 99 -1.88 5.58 23.94
C LYS A 99 -0.95 6.42 24.81
N LYS A 100 0.02 5.80 25.52
CA LYS A 100 1.04 6.51 26.30
C LYS A 100 1.90 7.46 25.45
N ARG A 101 1.98 7.23 24.14
CA ARG A 101 2.76 8.00 23.17
C ARG A 101 1.89 8.89 22.27
N ASN A 102 0.59 9.01 22.57
CA ASN A 102 -0.40 9.67 21.72
C ASN A 102 -0.38 9.14 20.28
N MET A 103 -0.22 7.82 20.12
CA MET A 103 -0.30 7.12 18.85
C MET A 103 -1.56 6.27 18.81
N LYS A 104 -1.98 5.88 17.61
CA LYS A 104 -3.21 5.12 17.36
C LYS A 104 -2.91 3.83 16.61
N LEU A 105 -3.79 2.84 16.77
CA LEU A 105 -3.76 1.58 16.03
C LEU A 105 -4.85 1.57 14.97
N MET A 106 -4.49 1.28 13.73
CA MET A 106 -5.38 0.97 12.60
C MET A 106 -5.21 -0.51 12.27
N MET A 107 -6.34 -1.21 12.22
CA MET A 107 -6.39 -2.63 11.87
C MET A 107 -6.60 -2.82 10.37
N ASP A 108 -6.16 -3.94 9.80
CA ASP A 108 -6.55 -4.32 8.45
C ASP A 108 -7.93 -5.00 8.45
N LEU A 109 -8.85 -4.61 7.58
CA LEU A 109 -10.17 -5.19 7.45
C LEU A 109 -10.26 -5.94 6.13
N VAL A 110 -10.04 -7.26 6.20
CA VAL A 110 -10.08 -8.15 5.03
C VAL A 110 -11.43 -8.86 4.97
N VAL A 111 -12.40 -8.24 4.31
CA VAL A 111 -13.82 -8.70 4.34
C VAL A 111 -14.41 -8.91 2.94
N ASN A 112 -13.58 -8.86 1.90
CA ASN A 112 -13.98 -9.40 0.60
C ASN A 112 -14.08 -10.93 0.63
N HIS A 113 -13.19 -11.58 1.37
CA HIS A 113 -13.06 -13.04 1.49
C HIS A 113 -12.69 -13.41 2.94
N THR A 114 -12.84 -14.69 3.29
CA THR A 114 -12.26 -15.31 4.49
C THR A 114 -11.26 -16.39 4.08
N SER A 115 -10.57 -17.03 5.02
CA SER A 115 -9.97 -18.34 4.79
C SER A 115 -11.04 -19.40 4.51
N ASP A 116 -10.72 -20.42 3.73
CA ASP A 116 -11.51 -21.63 3.59
C ASP A 116 -11.53 -22.50 4.87
N GLN A 117 -10.69 -22.18 5.86
CA GLN A 117 -10.73 -22.74 7.20
C GLN A 117 -11.59 -21.93 8.17
N HIS A 118 -12.16 -20.79 7.74
CA HIS A 118 -13.07 -20.01 8.57
C HIS A 118 -14.33 -20.81 8.92
N ALA A 119 -14.82 -20.70 10.15
CA ALA A 119 -15.99 -21.45 10.61
C ALA A 119 -17.25 -21.20 9.75
N TRP A 120 -17.35 -20.01 9.15
CA TRP A 120 -18.41 -19.68 8.20
C TRP A 120 -18.31 -20.52 6.91
N PHE A 121 -17.13 -20.61 6.30
CA PHE A 121 -16.94 -21.38 5.08
C PHE A 121 -17.04 -22.87 5.34
N ALA A 122 -16.45 -23.35 6.44
CA ALA A 122 -16.56 -24.73 6.87
C ALA A 122 -18.03 -25.15 7.01
N GLU A 123 -18.90 -24.29 7.55
CA GLU A 123 -20.35 -24.53 7.61
C GLU A 123 -21.00 -24.49 6.22
N ALA A 124 -20.69 -23.48 5.39
CA ALA A 124 -21.23 -23.31 4.04
C ALA A 124 -20.89 -24.47 3.08
N ARG A 125 -19.74 -25.11 3.30
CA ARG A 125 -19.21 -26.22 2.50
C ARG A 125 -19.82 -27.57 2.84
N LYS A 126 -20.49 -27.72 4.01
CA LYS A 126 -21.06 -29.01 4.46
C LYS A 126 -22.12 -29.58 3.52
N SER A 127 -23.00 -28.73 3.00
CA SER A 127 -24.07 -29.14 2.09
C SER A 127 -24.67 -27.91 1.40
N LYS A 128 -25.46 -28.15 0.34
CA LYS A 128 -26.22 -27.09 -0.35
C LYS A 128 -27.36 -26.51 0.48
N ASP A 129 -27.82 -27.23 1.51
CA ASP A 129 -28.89 -26.80 2.42
C ASP A 129 -28.36 -26.16 3.72
N SER A 130 -27.05 -25.96 3.82
CA SER A 130 -26.42 -25.34 4.99
C SER A 130 -26.97 -23.95 5.25
N PRO A 131 -27.23 -23.56 6.52
CA PRO A 131 -27.70 -22.22 6.84
C PRO A 131 -26.71 -21.11 6.44
N LYS A 132 -25.42 -21.46 6.27
CA LYS A 132 -24.40 -20.51 5.77
C LYS A 132 -24.07 -20.69 4.30
N ARG A 133 -24.81 -21.50 3.53
CA ARG A 133 -24.51 -21.75 2.12
C ARG A 133 -24.33 -20.45 1.34
N ASP A 134 -25.30 -19.54 1.50
CA ASP A 134 -25.34 -18.26 0.81
C ASP A 134 -24.49 -17.16 1.48
N TRP A 135 -23.64 -17.51 2.46
CA TRP A 135 -22.62 -16.59 2.96
C TRP A 135 -21.43 -16.48 1.99
N TYR A 136 -21.33 -17.41 1.04
CA TYR A 136 -20.32 -17.45 -0.01
C TYR A 136 -20.99 -17.62 -1.38
N ILE A 137 -20.22 -17.43 -2.44
CA ILE A 137 -20.74 -17.46 -3.81
C ILE A 137 -20.51 -18.83 -4.43
N TRP A 138 -21.58 -19.60 -4.61
CA TRP A 138 -21.57 -20.94 -5.22
C TRP A 138 -22.26 -20.93 -6.58
N LYS A 139 -21.73 -21.70 -7.53
CA LYS A 139 -22.30 -21.88 -8.87
C LYS A 139 -22.09 -23.30 -9.41
N PRO A 140 -23.06 -23.86 -10.14
CA PRO A 140 -22.88 -25.14 -10.81
C PRO A 140 -21.80 -25.05 -11.90
N ALA A 141 -21.19 -26.18 -12.23
CA ALA A 141 -20.32 -26.26 -13.39
C ALA A 141 -21.08 -26.00 -14.69
N LYS A 142 -20.40 -25.36 -15.65
CA LYS A 142 -20.76 -25.47 -17.07
C LYS A 142 -20.18 -26.78 -17.60
N ILE A 143 -20.88 -27.43 -18.53
CA ILE A 143 -20.36 -28.60 -19.24
C ILE A 143 -20.08 -28.17 -20.68
N ASP A 144 -18.86 -28.37 -21.16
CA ASP A 144 -18.51 -28.08 -22.55
C ASP A 144 -18.99 -29.19 -23.52
N LYS A 145 -18.74 -28.98 -24.82
CA LYS A 145 -19.19 -29.91 -25.87
C LYS A 145 -18.55 -31.30 -25.76
N ASP A 146 -17.40 -31.40 -25.11
CA ASP A 146 -16.64 -32.64 -24.93
C ASP A 146 -16.98 -33.32 -23.59
N GLY A 147 -17.93 -32.78 -22.85
CA GLY A 147 -18.36 -33.31 -21.55
C GLY A 147 -17.46 -32.89 -20.38
N ASN A 148 -16.50 -31.99 -20.60
CA ASN A 148 -15.62 -31.55 -19.52
C ASN A 148 -16.28 -30.48 -18.66
N ARG A 149 -15.95 -30.54 -17.38
CA ARG A 149 -16.34 -29.56 -16.38
C ARG A 149 -15.60 -28.24 -16.61
N GLN A 150 -16.36 -27.15 -16.74
CA GLN A 150 -15.85 -25.80 -16.88
C GLN A 150 -16.36 -24.89 -15.74
N PRO A 151 -15.55 -23.91 -15.30
CA PRO A 151 -16.00 -22.92 -14.33
C PRO A 151 -17.18 -22.09 -14.87
N PRO A 152 -17.93 -21.41 -13.99
CA PRO A 152 -19.08 -20.59 -14.35
C PRO A 152 -18.77 -19.45 -15.34
N ASN A 153 -17.54 -18.94 -15.35
CA ASN A 153 -17.06 -17.95 -16.32
C ASN A 153 -15.53 -18.05 -16.48
N ASN A 154 -14.97 -17.22 -17.35
CA ASN A 154 -13.54 -17.18 -17.67
C ASN A 154 -12.69 -16.27 -16.76
N TRP A 155 -13.15 -15.85 -15.58
CA TRP A 155 -12.37 -14.97 -14.71
C TRP A 155 -11.09 -15.66 -14.21
N GLY A 156 -9.96 -14.96 -14.28
CA GLY A 156 -8.68 -15.41 -13.74
C GLY A 156 -8.45 -14.93 -12.30
N MET A 157 -7.73 -15.73 -11.52
CA MET A 157 -7.26 -15.34 -10.18
C MET A 157 -6.32 -14.14 -10.25
N ILE A 158 -6.42 -13.24 -9.26
CA ILE A 158 -5.58 -12.04 -9.14
C ILE A 158 -4.12 -12.44 -8.84
N LEU A 159 -3.91 -13.37 -7.89
CA LEU A 159 -2.58 -13.83 -7.47
C LEU A 159 -2.11 -15.10 -8.21
N GLY A 160 -2.72 -15.41 -9.36
CA GLY A 160 -2.48 -16.67 -10.06
C GLY A 160 -3.16 -16.74 -11.42
N GLU A 161 -2.84 -15.80 -12.31
CA GLU A 161 -3.51 -15.58 -13.60
C GLU A 161 -3.64 -16.80 -14.55
N ALA A 162 -2.83 -17.85 -14.33
CA ALA A 162 -2.95 -19.12 -15.05
C ALA A 162 -4.14 -19.97 -14.60
N ASN A 163 -4.78 -19.63 -13.47
CA ASN A 163 -5.84 -20.38 -12.81
C ASN A 163 -7.18 -19.62 -12.82
N SER A 164 -8.28 -20.38 -12.71
CA SER A 164 -9.63 -19.81 -12.65
C SER A 164 -9.88 -19.20 -11.28
N ALA A 165 -10.60 -18.08 -11.22
CA ALA A 165 -11.13 -17.52 -9.98
C ALA A 165 -12.27 -18.37 -9.35
N TRP A 166 -12.51 -19.58 -9.86
CA TRP A 166 -13.51 -20.51 -9.37
C TRP A 166 -12.84 -21.83 -8.98
N THR A 167 -13.07 -22.25 -7.75
CA THR A 167 -12.51 -23.49 -7.20
C THR A 167 -13.62 -24.53 -7.06
N TRP A 168 -13.35 -25.75 -7.55
CA TRP A 168 -14.31 -26.85 -7.50
C TRP A 168 -14.35 -27.49 -6.12
N ASP A 169 -15.55 -27.71 -5.59
CA ASP A 169 -15.79 -28.43 -4.35
C ASP A 169 -16.38 -29.81 -4.64
N GLU A 170 -15.61 -30.86 -4.34
CA GLU A 170 -16.06 -32.23 -4.58
C GLU A 170 -17.23 -32.64 -3.66
N GLY A 171 -17.36 -32.04 -2.47
CA GLY A 171 -18.43 -32.37 -1.52
C GLY A 171 -19.81 -31.99 -2.03
N THR A 172 -19.94 -30.80 -2.63
CA THR A 172 -21.22 -30.25 -3.11
C THR A 172 -21.36 -30.25 -4.63
N GLN A 173 -20.30 -30.63 -5.37
CA GLN A 173 -20.28 -30.66 -6.83
C GLN A 173 -20.66 -29.28 -7.43
N GLU A 174 -20.11 -28.22 -6.84
CA GLU A 174 -20.25 -26.84 -7.30
C GLU A 174 -18.90 -26.12 -7.23
N TYR A 175 -18.78 -25.05 -7.99
CA TYR A 175 -17.68 -24.10 -7.85
C TYR A 175 -18.02 -23.06 -6.79
N TYR A 176 -17.04 -22.66 -5.99
CA TYR A 176 -17.10 -21.43 -5.20
C TYR A 176 -16.17 -20.36 -5.80
N LEU A 177 -16.55 -19.09 -5.66
CA LEU A 177 -15.72 -17.96 -6.10
C LEU A 177 -14.57 -17.74 -5.12
N SER A 178 -13.37 -17.56 -5.66
CA SER A 178 -12.16 -17.21 -4.93
C SER A 178 -11.27 -16.36 -5.84
N LEU A 179 -11.41 -15.03 -5.77
CA LEU A 179 -10.72 -14.09 -6.65
C LEU A 179 -9.19 -14.10 -6.48
N PHE A 180 -8.71 -14.50 -5.29
CA PHE A 180 -7.30 -14.53 -4.92
C PHE A 180 -6.75 -15.96 -5.00
N THR A 181 -6.50 -16.64 -3.88
CA THR A 181 -6.15 -18.07 -3.86
C THR A 181 -7.39 -18.96 -3.61
N PRO A 182 -7.34 -20.27 -3.90
CA PRO A 182 -8.42 -21.21 -3.56
C PRO A 182 -8.80 -21.22 -2.07
N GLU A 183 -7.87 -20.85 -1.20
CA GLU A 183 -8.04 -20.74 0.25
C GLU A 183 -8.72 -19.43 0.68
N GLN A 184 -9.03 -18.53 -0.26
CA GLN A 184 -9.70 -17.23 -0.01
C GLN A 184 -11.08 -17.17 -0.67
N PRO A 185 -12.08 -17.97 -0.22
CA PRO A 185 -13.44 -17.90 -0.75
C PRO A 185 -14.09 -16.54 -0.48
N ASP A 186 -14.63 -15.94 -1.54
CA ASP A 186 -15.28 -14.64 -1.50
C ASP A 186 -16.60 -14.68 -0.71
N LEU A 187 -16.74 -13.72 0.21
CA LEU A 187 -17.96 -13.48 0.96
C LEU A 187 -19.05 -12.94 0.03
N ASN A 188 -20.27 -13.44 0.22
CA ASN A 188 -21.45 -12.97 -0.48
C ASN A 188 -22.09 -11.78 0.24
N TRP A 189 -21.66 -10.57 -0.10
CA TRP A 189 -22.19 -9.34 0.48
C TRP A 189 -23.65 -9.04 0.13
N GLU A 190 -24.27 -9.77 -0.81
CA GLU A 190 -25.72 -9.67 -1.03
C GLU A 190 -26.50 -10.17 0.19
N ASN A 191 -25.93 -11.10 0.97
CA ASN A 191 -26.53 -11.63 2.18
C ASN A 191 -26.45 -10.63 3.35
N PRO A 192 -27.59 -10.19 3.92
CA PRO A 192 -27.59 -9.27 5.07
C PRO A 192 -26.87 -9.82 6.31
N GLU A 193 -26.93 -11.13 6.56
CA GLU A 193 -26.27 -11.74 7.72
C GLU A 193 -24.74 -11.63 7.64
N VAL A 194 -24.18 -11.70 6.42
CA VAL A 194 -22.74 -11.47 6.20
C VAL A 194 -22.39 -10.02 6.56
N ARG A 195 -23.19 -9.05 6.13
CA ARG A 195 -22.95 -7.63 6.45
C ARG A 195 -23.07 -7.35 7.95
N GLU A 196 -24.01 -7.99 8.63
CA GLU A 196 -24.14 -7.91 10.09
C GLU A 196 -22.95 -8.54 10.82
N ALA A 197 -22.48 -9.71 10.37
CA ALA A 197 -21.31 -10.37 10.93
C ALA A 197 -20.04 -9.50 10.76
N VAL A 198 -19.86 -8.86 9.61
CA VAL A 198 -18.77 -7.90 9.39
C VAL A 198 -18.89 -6.67 10.31
N ASN A 199 -20.10 -6.15 10.52
CA ASN A 199 -20.33 -5.07 11.48
C ASN A 199 -19.90 -5.47 12.90
N ASP A 200 -20.09 -6.73 13.29
CA ASP A 200 -19.67 -7.23 14.61
C ASP A 200 -18.16 -7.47 14.72
N VAL A 201 -17.46 -7.71 13.61
CA VAL A 201 -15.98 -7.69 13.57
C VAL A 201 -15.47 -6.27 13.81
N LEU A 202 -16.04 -5.29 13.12
CA LEU A 202 -15.66 -3.87 13.29
C LEU A 202 -15.85 -3.41 14.74
N LYS A 203 -17.02 -3.65 15.32
CA LYS A 203 -17.32 -3.29 16.72
C LYS A 203 -16.34 -3.95 17.70
N PHE A 204 -16.04 -5.23 17.52
CA PHE A 204 -15.11 -5.96 18.40
C PHE A 204 -13.76 -5.25 18.53
N TRP A 205 -13.18 -4.81 17.41
CA TRP A 205 -11.88 -4.13 17.41
C TRP A 205 -11.98 -2.67 17.89
N LEU A 206 -13.03 -1.95 17.51
CA LEU A 206 -13.24 -0.57 17.95
C LEU A 206 -13.52 -0.48 19.46
N ASP A 207 -14.33 -1.38 20.02
CA ASP A 207 -14.61 -1.48 21.46
C ASP A 207 -13.34 -1.82 22.26
N ARG A 208 -12.37 -2.51 21.63
CA ARG A 208 -11.06 -2.84 22.21
C ARG A 208 -10.05 -1.70 22.14
N GLY A 209 -10.35 -0.63 21.40
CA GLY A 209 -9.50 0.57 21.30
C GLY A 209 -8.74 0.74 19.99
N ALA A 210 -9.01 -0.08 18.97
CA ALA A 210 -8.58 0.27 17.60
C ALA A 210 -9.20 1.61 17.20
N SER A 211 -8.45 2.40 16.43
CA SER A 211 -8.86 3.74 16.00
C SER A 211 -9.43 3.78 14.59
N GLY A 212 -9.55 2.63 13.91
CA GLY A 212 -10.03 2.59 12.53
C GLY A 212 -9.45 1.44 11.72
N PHE A 213 -9.70 1.48 10.41
CA PHE A 213 -9.40 0.37 9.51
C PHE A 213 -8.80 0.82 8.17
N ARG A 214 -7.77 0.09 7.73
CA ARG A 214 -7.48 -0.04 6.30
C ARG A 214 -8.34 -1.16 5.76
N MET A 215 -9.09 -0.93 4.70
CA MET A 215 -10.07 -1.89 4.18
C MET A 215 -9.54 -2.52 2.91
N ASP A 216 -9.09 -3.76 3.02
CA ASP A 216 -8.52 -4.56 1.95
C ASP A 216 -9.53 -4.74 0.82
N VAL A 217 -9.08 -4.43 -0.40
CA VAL A 217 -9.82 -4.58 -1.67
C VAL A 217 -11.32 -4.30 -1.53
N ILE A 218 -11.67 -3.25 -0.77
CA ILE A 218 -13.03 -3.02 -0.29
C ILE A 218 -13.98 -2.74 -1.45
N ASN A 219 -13.46 -2.29 -2.58
CA ASN A 219 -14.24 -2.12 -3.79
C ASN A 219 -14.65 -3.42 -4.48
N LEU A 220 -14.15 -4.57 -4.02
CA LEU A 220 -14.46 -5.88 -4.59
C LEU A 220 -15.67 -6.55 -3.94
N ILE A 221 -16.25 -5.97 -2.88
CA ILE A 221 -17.34 -6.58 -2.11
C ILE A 221 -18.65 -6.70 -2.89
N SER A 222 -18.87 -5.89 -3.93
CA SER A 222 -20.07 -5.96 -4.77
C SER A 222 -19.75 -6.60 -6.12
N LYS A 223 -20.29 -7.80 -6.37
CA LYS A 223 -20.13 -8.51 -7.64
C LYS A 223 -21.33 -8.24 -8.56
N VAL A 224 -21.11 -8.24 -9.88
CA VAL A 224 -22.21 -8.21 -10.87
C VAL A 224 -22.98 -9.54 -10.79
N PRO A 225 -24.29 -9.55 -10.44
CA PRO A 225 -25.01 -10.77 -10.09
C PRO A 225 -25.14 -11.82 -11.20
N SER A 226 -24.97 -11.42 -12.47
CA SER A 226 -25.02 -12.33 -13.62
C SER A 226 -23.72 -13.09 -13.88
N TYR A 227 -22.61 -12.74 -13.21
CA TYR A 227 -21.29 -13.36 -13.36
C TYR A 227 -20.86 -13.60 -14.81
N PRO A 228 -20.92 -12.60 -15.70
CA PRO A 228 -20.66 -12.78 -17.12
C PRO A 228 -19.19 -13.13 -17.39
N ASP A 229 -18.92 -13.72 -18.55
CA ASP A 229 -17.56 -13.86 -19.06
C ASP A 229 -16.91 -12.48 -19.27
N ALA A 230 -15.63 -12.40 -18.91
CA ALA A 230 -14.81 -11.23 -19.12
C ALA A 230 -14.31 -11.10 -20.57
N PRO A 231 -14.12 -9.87 -21.06
CA PRO A 231 -13.50 -9.63 -22.37
C PRO A 231 -12.11 -10.27 -22.45
N ILE A 232 -11.75 -10.75 -23.64
CA ILE A 232 -10.40 -11.23 -23.90
C ILE A 232 -9.44 -10.03 -23.91
N ARG A 233 -8.58 -9.94 -22.90
CA ARG A 233 -7.56 -8.90 -22.71
C ARG A 233 -6.14 -9.47 -22.65
N ALA A 234 -6.01 -10.71 -22.17
CA ALA A 234 -4.77 -11.48 -22.15
C ALA A 234 -4.94 -12.69 -23.07
N PRO A 235 -4.72 -12.56 -24.39
CA PRO A 235 -5.04 -13.60 -25.37
C PRO A 235 -4.26 -14.90 -25.16
N ASP A 236 -3.07 -14.83 -24.56
CA ASP A 236 -2.24 -15.99 -24.24
C ASP A 236 -2.61 -16.66 -22.91
N ASN A 237 -3.56 -16.12 -22.17
CA ASN A 237 -4.07 -16.70 -20.92
C ASN A 237 -5.42 -17.39 -21.15
N LYS A 238 -5.60 -18.58 -20.57
CA LYS A 238 -6.91 -19.28 -20.57
C LYS A 238 -7.99 -18.46 -19.87
N TYR A 239 -7.63 -17.82 -18.77
CA TYR A 239 -8.53 -17.00 -17.96
C TYR A 239 -8.19 -15.52 -18.11
N GLN A 240 -9.18 -14.66 -17.93
CA GLN A 240 -9.13 -13.24 -18.29
C GLN A 240 -9.31 -12.33 -17.08
N PRO A 241 -8.72 -11.11 -17.08
CA PRO A 241 -8.95 -10.13 -16.03
C PRO A 241 -10.44 -9.78 -15.91
N GLY A 242 -11.07 -10.22 -14.81
CA GLY A 242 -12.50 -10.06 -14.58
C GLY A 242 -12.89 -8.77 -13.85
N PHE A 243 -11.95 -7.88 -13.52
CA PHE A 243 -12.14 -6.77 -12.58
C PHE A 243 -13.32 -5.85 -12.91
N LYS A 244 -13.69 -5.71 -14.19
CA LYS A 244 -14.89 -4.94 -14.60
C LYS A 244 -16.19 -5.42 -13.94
N TYR A 245 -16.26 -6.68 -13.50
CA TYR A 245 -17.48 -7.30 -12.97
C TYR A 245 -17.46 -7.50 -11.46
N PHE A 246 -16.34 -7.24 -10.81
CA PHE A 246 -16.23 -7.37 -9.36
C PHE A 246 -15.64 -6.14 -8.67
N ALA A 247 -14.93 -5.26 -9.38
CA ALA A 247 -14.48 -3.98 -8.84
C ALA A 247 -15.55 -2.89 -9.04
N ASN A 248 -15.82 -2.12 -7.98
CA ASN A 248 -16.79 -1.03 -7.97
C ASN A 248 -18.19 -1.50 -8.44
N GLY A 249 -18.62 -2.67 -7.97
CA GLY A 249 -19.90 -3.24 -8.36
C GLY A 249 -21.12 -2.42 -7.94
N PRO A 250 -22.32 -2.78 -8.43
CA PRO A 250 -23.50 -1.93 -8.42
C PRO A 250 -24.02 -1.53 -7.02
N ARG A 251 -23.65 -2.28 -5.97
CA ARG A 251 -24.07 -2.05 -4.59
C ARG A 251 -22.93 -1.62 -3.66
N LEU A 252 -21.74 -1.33 -4.20
CA LEU A 252 -20.58 -0.93 -3.38
C LEU A 252 -20.91 0.22 -2.42
N HIS A 253 -21.41 1.34 -2.96
CA HIS A 253 -21.72 2.52 -2.14
C HIS A 253 -22.80 2.24 -1.10
N GLU A 254 -23.80 1.42 -1.42
CA GLU A 254 -24.83 1.00 -0.47
C GLU A 254 -24.19 0.27 0.73
N TYR A 255 -23.27 -0.64 0.46
CA TYR A 255 -22.57 -1.41 1.48
C TYR A 255 -21.64 -0.55 2.34
N LEU A 256 -20.89 0.37 1.72
CA LEU A 256 -20.03 1.31 2.44
C LEU A 256 -20.83 2.23 3.37
N GLN A 257 -21.92 2.83 2.87
CA GLN A 257 -22.79 3.68 3.67
C GLN A 257 -23.53 2.90 4.76
N GLY A 258 -23.91 1.65 4.48
CA GLY A 258 -24.52 0.74 5.45
C GLY A 258 -23.56 0.45 6.61
N MET A 259 -22.32 0.05 6.30
CA MET A 259 -21.25 -0.17 7.28
C MET A 259 -20.96 1.09 8.11
N ARG A 260 -20.89 2.25 7.46
CA ARG A 260 -20.67 3.54 8.11
C ARG A 260 -21.72 3.82 9.17
N LYS A 261 -23.00 3.82 8.78
CA LYS A 261 -24.13 4.12 9.68
C LYS A 261 -24.26 3.09 10.80
N ALA A 262 -24.03 1.82 10.48
CA ALA A 262 -24.17 0.73 11.43
C ALA A 262 -23.08 0.76 12.52
N VAL A 263 -21.86 1.15 12.19
CA VAL A 263 -20.71 1.07 13.09
C VAL A 263 -19.85 2.34 13.10
N LEU A 264 -19.23 2.70 11.98
CA LEU A 264 -18.12 3.66 11.96
C LEU A 264 -18.51 5.06 12.48
N ASP A 265 -19.73 5.54 12.23
CA ASP A 265 -20.20 6.85 12.74
C ASP A 265 -20.36 6.90 14.27
N LYS A 266 -20.31 5.75 14.94
CA LYS A 266 -20.39 5.65 16.41
C LYS A 266 -19.02 5.83 17.08
N TYR A 267 -17.94 5.93 16.30
CA TYR A 267 -16.57 6.04 16.78
C TYR A 267 -15.83 7.17 16.06
N ASP A 268 -14.82 7.76 16.71
CA ASP A 268 -13.88 8.66 16.05
C ASP A 268 -12.85 7.84 15.26
N SER A 269 -13.30 7.25 14.14
CA SER A 269 -12.52 6.29 13.36
C SER A 269 -11.86 6.90 12.14
N ILE A 270 -10.66 6.43 11.82
CA ILE A 270 -10.02 6.59 10.49
C ILE A 270 -10.39 5.42 9.57
N THR A 271 -10.74 5.69 8.32
CA THR A 271 -10.93 4.65 7.31
C THR A 271 -10.22 4.96 6.01
N VAL A 272 -9.46 4.00 5.50
CA VAL A 272 -8.87 4.07 4.15
C VAL A 272 -9.30 2.86 3.34
N GLY A 273 -9.90 3.10 2.17
CA GLY A 273 -10.24 2.04 1.23
C GLY A 273 -9.04 1.72 0.33
N GLU A 274 -8.63 0.46 0.31
CA GLU A 274 -7.83 -0.04 -0.79
C GLU A 274 -8.76 -0.39 -1.96
N MET A 275 -8.56 0.27 -3.09
CA MET A 275 -9.46 0.13 -4.24
C MET A 275 -8.65 -0.04 -5.54
N PRO A 276 -8.07 -1.22 -5.81
CA PRO A 276 -7.43 -1.47 -7.10
C PRO A 276 -8.43 -1.32 -8.25
N PHE A 277 -7.93 -1.12 -9.46
CA PHE A 277 -8.72 -1.01 -10.70
C PHE A 277 -9.66 0.22 -10.82
N VAL A 278 -9.76 1.08 -9.81
CA VAL A 278 -10.54 2.33 -9.90
C VAL A 278 -9.74 3.41 -10.63
N LYS A 279 -10.28 3.90 -11.75
CA LYS A 279 -9.68 4.97 -12.57
C LYS A 279 -10.65 6.12 -12.86
N ASP A 280 -11.94 5.89 -12.64
CA ASP A 280 -12.98 6.88 -12.82
C ASP A 280 -12.97 7.86 -11.64
N GLU A 281 -12.76 9.14 -11.95
CA GLU A 281 -12.68 10.20 -10.94
C GLU A 281 -14.01 10.41 -10.19
N ASP A 282 -15.15 10.24 -10.86
CA ASP A 282 -16.45 10.37 -10.20
C ASP A 282 -16.67 9.19 -9.24
N GLU A 283 -16.23 7.99 -9.61
CA GLU A 283 -16.27 6.82 -8.73
C GLU A 283 -15.37 6.98 -7.50
N ILE A 284 -14.16 7.52 -7.68
CA ILE A 284 -13.26 7.88 -6.57
C ILE A 284 -13.97 8.87 -5.63
N ILE A 285 -14.55 9.94 -6.17
CA ILE A 285 -15.20 10.98 -5.36
C ILE A 285 -16.47 10.46 -4.67
N LYS A 286 -17.21 9.52 -5.24
CA LYS A 286 -18.35 8.92 -4.52
C LYS A 286 -17.94 8.23 -3.21
N VAL A 287 -16.70 7.75 -3.11
CA VAL A 287 -16.19 7.06 -1.91
C VAL A 287 -15.61 8.02 -0.88
N VAL A 288 -14.89 9.07 -1.31
CA VAL A 288 -14.11 9.94 -0.40
C VAL A 288 -14.53 11.41 -0.40
N GLY A 289 -15.55 11.76 -1.19
CA GLY A 289 -16.15 13.09 -1.16
C GLY A 289 -16.69 13.39 0.22
N SER A 290 -16.46 14.60 0.72
CA SER A 290 -16.72 14.94 2.12
C SER A 290 -18.20 14.87 2.53
N ASP A 291 -19.12 14.89 1.56
CA ASP A 291 -20.58 14.83 1.71
C ASP A 291 -21.16 13.41 1.53
N ARG A 292 -20.32 12.44 1.16
CA ARG A 292 -20.75 11.08 0.77
C ARG A 292 -21.09 10.18 1.95
N GLY A 293 -20.41 10.37 3.08
CA GLY A 293 -20.60 9.52 4.26
C GLY A 293 -20.15 8.07 4.04
N GLU A 294 -19.13 7.85 3.21
CA GLU A 294 -18.55 6.52 2.91
C GLU A 294 -17.20 6.38 3.64
N LEU A 295 -16.05 6.54 2.98
CA LEU A 295 -14.74 6.39 3.62
C LEU A 295 -14.06 7.74 3.86
N ASN A 296 -13.09 7.79 4.78
CA ASN A 296 -12.33 9.03 4.99
C ASN A 296 -11.34 9.31 3.86
N MET A 297 -10.74 8.25 3.30
CA MET A 297 -9.74 8.35 2.24
C MET A 297 -9.61 7.06 1.44
N ILE A 298 -8.81 7.11 0.37
CA ILE A 298 -8.61 6.04 -0.61
C ILE A 298 -7.15 5.92 -0.99
N PHE A 299 -6.66 4.69 -1.15
CA PHE A 299 -5.40 4.41 -1.84
C PHE A 299 -5.62 4.45 -3.35
N LEU A 300 -4.96 5.39 -4.02
CA LEU A 300 -4.98 5.51 -5.49
C LEU A 300 -3.77 4.80 -6.09
N PHE A 301 -4.02 3.81 -6.93
CA PHE A 301 -2.99 2.86 -7.38
C PHE A 301 -2.22 3.33 -8.63
N ALA A 302 -2.61 4.44 -9.25
CA ALA A 302 -2.06 4.88 -10.53
C ALA A 302 -0.51 5.03 -10.54
N LEU A 303 0.12 5.38 -9.40
CA LEU A 303 1.58 5.43 -9.29
C LEU A 303 2.21 4.05 -9.17
N VAL A 304 1.59 3.14 -8.42
CA VAL A 304 2.06 1.76 -8.23
C VAL A 304 1.63 0.81 -9.36
N GLU A 305 0.83 1.29 -10.32
CA GLU A 305 0.50 0.63 -11.59
C GLU A 305 1.17 1.31 -12.79
N ILE A 306 2.14 2.22 -12.55
CA ILE A 306 2.72 3.05 -13.61
C ILE A 306 3.38 2.23 -14.72
N ASP A 307 3.93 1.06 -14.39
CA ASP A 307 4.62 0.13 -15.29
C ASP A 307 3.73 -1.05 -15.73
N ASP A 308 2.43 -1.02 -15.44
CA ASP A 308 1.49 -2.07 -15.85
C ASP A 308 1.02 -1.89 -17.30
N GLU A 309 0.84 -3.01 -17.99
CA GLU A 309 0.09 -3.04 -19.25
C GLU A 309 -1.40 -2.78 -18.98
N GLN A 310 -1.94 -1.73 -19.59
CA GLN A 310 -3.28 -1.25 -19.29
C GLN A 310 -4.36 -2.29 -19.61
N GLY A 311 -5.10 -2.72 -18.58
CA GLY A 311 -6.20 -3.67 -18.70
C GLY A 311 -5.78 -5.14 -18.72
N SER A 312 -4.50 -5.42 -18.43
CA SER A 312 -3.95 -6.77 -18.24
C SER A 312 -3.88 -7.15 -16.75
N PHE A 313 -3.19 -8.25 -16.44
CA PHE A 313 -2.80 -8.62 -15.07
C PHE A 313 -1.59 -7.79 -14.60
N ARG A 314 -1.39 -7.73 -13.27
CA ARG A 314 -0.35 -6.91 -12.62
C ARG A 314 1.09 -7.31 -12.95
N MET A 315 1.35 -8.60 -13.20
CA MET A 315 2.69 -9.13 -13.49
C MET A 315 3.10 -8.92 -14.97
N THR A 316 2.96 -7.68 -15.43
CA THR A 316 3.33 -7.20 -16.77
C THR A 316 4.31 -6.03 -16.64
N LEU A 317 4.94 -5.62 -17.76
CA LEU A 317 5.86 -4.50 -17.78
C LEU A 317 5.64 -3.63 -19.02
N ARG A 318 5.59 -2.33 -18.81
CA ARG A 318 5.80 -1.31 -19.84
C ARG A 318 6.81 -0.27 -19.36
N ASP A 319 7.45 0.39 -20.33
CA ASP A 319 8.26 1.56 -20.02
C ASP A 319 7.37 2.74 -19.60
N TRP A 320 7.91 3.58 -18.73
CA TRP A 320 7.31 4.82 -18.28
C TRP A 320 8.37 5.92 -18.24
N LYS A 321 7.94 7.19 -18.23
CA LYS A 321 8.83 8.36 -18.18
C LYS A 321 8.61 9.17 -16.90
N PRO A 322 9.62 9.88 -16.37
CA PRO A 322 9.48 10.75 -15.19
C PRO A 322 8.27 11.68 -15.20
N LYS A 323 7.89 12.21 -16.37
CA LYS A 323 6.70 13.06 -16.52
C LYS A 323 5.38 12.37 -16.15
N GLU A 324 5.31 11.04 -16.18
CA GLU A 324 4.14 10.27 -15.80
C GLU A 324 3.91 10.28 -14.28
N ILE A 325 4.98 10.25 -13.45
CA ILE A 325 4.88 10.45 -11.99
C ILE A 325 4.23 11.81 -11.70
N LYS A 326 4.76 12.87 -12.32
CA LYS A 326 4.21 14.22 -12.23
C LYS A 326 2.73 14.25 -12.63
N LYS A 327 2.37 13.64 -13.76
CA LYS A 327 0.99 13.63 -14.26
C LYS A 327 0.03 12.95 -13.28
N VAL A 328 0.41 11.77 -12.77
CA VAL A 328 -0.39 11.00 -11.80
C VAL A 328 -0.60 11.81 -10.52
N LEU A 329 0.48 12.31 -9.92
CA LEU A 329 0.40 13.01 -8.64
C LEU A 329 -0.32 14.36 -8.78
N THR A 330 -0.08 15.11 -9.87
CA THR A 330 -0.83 16.34 -10.19
C THR A 330 -2.33 16.06 -10.32
N GLY A 331 -2.70 14.98 -11.01
CA GLY A 331 -4.09 14.55 -11.13
C GLY A 331 -4.74 14.31 -9.76
N HIS A 332 -4.07 13.56 -8.88
CA HIS A 332 -4.57 13.31 -7.52
C HIS A 332 -4.73 14.60 -6.70
N GLN A 333 -3.75 15.51 -6.73
CA GLN A 333 -3.81 16.78 -6.00
C GLN A 333 -4.99 17.64 -6.48
N ASN A 334 -5.14 17.78 -7.78
CA ASN A 334 -6.22 18.57 -8.38
C ASN A 334 -7.60 17.95 -8.12
N LEU A 335 -7.73 16.63 -8.27
CA LEU A 335 -8.99 15.92 -8.05
C LEU A 335 -9.52 16.19 -6.64
N MET A 336 -8.68 15.99 -5.62
CA MET A 336 -9.10 16.16 -4.22
C MET A 336 -9.40 17.61 -3.87
N GLN A 337 -8.59 18.57 -4.34
CA GLN A 337 -8.82 19.99 -4.08
C GLN A 337 -10.07 20.53 -4.79
N ASN A 338 -10.34 20.09 -6.02
CA ASN A 338 -11.44 20.62 -6.82
C ASN A 338 -12.80 19.97 -6.51
N ARG A 339 -12.81 18.78 -5.91
CA ARG A 339 -14.02 17.98 -5.67
C ARG A 339 -14.29 17.70 -4.18
N ASP A 340 -13.58 18.37 -3.26
CA ASP A 340 -13.70 18.21 -1.81
C ASP A 340 -13.60 16.74 -1.35
N GLY A 341 -12.63 16.02 -1.90
CA GLY A 341 -12.28 14.66 -1.52
C GLY A 341 -11.04 14.59 -0.63
N TRP A 342 -10.67 13.39 -0.18
CA TRP A 342 -9.38 13.16 0.48
C TRP A 342 -8.73 11.85 0.04
N ASN A 343 -7.42 11.89 -0.18
CA ASN A 343 -6.61 10.75 -0.61
C ASN A 343 -5.43 10.49 0.34
N THR A 344 -4.73 9.40 0.06
CA THR A 344 -3.44 9.07 0.67
C THR A 344 -2.27 9.54 -0.19
N ILE A 345 -1.12 9.74 0.45
CA ILE A 345 0.20 9.84 -0.18
C ILE A 345 1.01 8.61 0.25
N PHE A 346 1.46 7.81 -0.72
CA PHE A 346 2.33 6.65 -0.49
C PHE A 346 3.07 6.27 -1.76
N CYS A 347 4.28 5.74 -1.61
CA CYS A 347 5.04 5.10 -2.69
C CYS A 347 5.30 3.61 -2.44
N GLU A 348 5.19 3.16 -1.19
CA GLU A 348 5.44 1.79 -0.76
C GLU A 348 4.30 1.26 0.09
N ASN A 349 4.10 -0.05 0.01
CA ASN A 349 3.32 -0.85 0.94
C ASN A 349 3.80 -2.30 0.83
N HIS A 350 3.25 -3.19 1.65
CA HIS A 350 3.59 -4.62 1.62
C HIS A 350 3.25 -5.39 0.33
N ASP A 351 2.59 -4.76 -0.65
CA ASP A 351 2.23 -5.34 -1.94
C ASP A 351 3.02 -4.75 -3.11
N ASN A 352 3.92 -3.79 -2.87
CA ASN A 352 4.65 -3.12 -3.92
C ASN A 352 6.16 -3.13 -3.64
N PRO A 353 7.00 -3.22 -4.68
CA PRO A 353 8.46 -3.16 -4.54
C PRO A 353 8.91 -1.82 -3.91
N ARG A 354 10.20 -1.77 -3.53
CA ARG A 354 10.79 -0.58 -2.92
C ARG A 354 10.83 0.59 -3.91
N SER A 355 10.45 1.76 -3.42
CA SER A 355 10.26 2.96 -4.21
C SER A 355 11.57 3.47 -4.82
N VAL A 356 12.69 3.36 -4.08
CA VAL A 356 14.03 3.72 -4.57
C VAL A 356 14.42 2.91 -5.80
N SER A 357 14.16 1.60 -5.78
CA SER A 357 14.47 0.68 -6.89
C SER A 357 13.53 0.85 -8.07
N ARG A 358 12.29 1.27 -7.81
CA ARG A 358 11.25 1.34 -8.84
C ARG A 358 11.21 2.67 -9.58
N TYR A 359 11.38 3.78 -8.87
CA TYR A 359 11.16 5.12 -9.39
C TYR A 359 12.44 5.96 -9.52
N CYS A 360 13.54 5.48 -8.95
CA CYS A 360 14.81 6.18 -8.91
C CYS A 360 15.97 5.22 -9.20
N ASP A 361 17.15 5.53 -8.65
CA ASP A 361 18.35 4.70 -8.72
C ASP A 361 18.70 4.21 -7.31
N ASP A 362 18.76 2.89 -7.13
CA ASP A 362 19.06 2.21 -5.86
C ASP A 362 20.52 1.68 -5.77
N SER A 363 21.38 2.09 -6.71
CA SER A 363 22.82 1.91 -6.62
C SER A 363 23.39 2.60 -5.38
N ASP A 364 24.53 2.10 -4.89
CA ASP A 364 25.15 2.61 -3.67
C ASP A 364 25.50 4.12 -3.77
N ASP A 365 25.77 4.62 -4.98
CA ASP A 365 26.10 6.03 -5.24
C ASP A 365 24.88 6.97 -5.16
N HIS A 366 23.69 6.49 -5.49
CA HIS A 366 22.48 7.32 -5.62
C HIS A 366 21.38 7.03 -4.61
N ARG A 367 21.35 5.85 -4.00
CA ARG A 367 20.25 5.38 -3.14
C ARG A 367 19.86 6.36 -2.04
N GLU A 368 20.82 6.96 -1.32
CA GLU A 368 20.48 7.91 -0.25
C GLU A 368 19.80 9.17 -0.81
N ILE A 369 20.28 9.69 -1.94
CA ILE A 369 19.71 10.89 -2.58
C ILE A 369 18.33 10.56 -3.17
N SER A 370 18.17 9.40 -3.79
CA SER A 370 16.89 8.85 -4.27
C SER A 370 15.85 8.76 -3.14
N ALA A 371 16.22 8.18 -1.99
CA ALA A 371 15.35 8.07 -0.83
C ALA A 371 14.92 9.45 -0.29
N LYS A 372 15.85 10.41 -0.25
CA LYS A 372 15.57 11.80 0.16
C LYS A 372 14.66 12.53 -0.84
N LEU A 373 14.82 12.29 -2.14
CA LEU A 373 13.96 12.86 -3.19
C LEU A 373 12.50 12.41 -3.03
N LEU A 374 12.30 11.09 -2.85
CA LEU A 374 10.98 10.51 -2.60
C LEU A 374 10.38 11.02 -1.29
N SER A 375 11.17 11.09 -0.21
CA SER A 375 10.75 11.69 1.06
C SER A 375 10.30 13.14 0.89
N LEU A 376 11.07 13.96 0.16
CA LEU A 376 10.71 15.36 -0.08
C LEU A 376 9.41 15.48 -0.87
N MET A 377 9.22 14.63 -1.89
CA MET A 377 7.98 14.55 -2.65
C MET A 377 6.79 14.22 -1.74
N GLU A 378 6.87 13.13 -0.99
CA GLU A 378 5.75 12.61 -0.20
C GLU A 378 5.39 13.56 0.97
N THR A 379 6.39 14.16 1.62
CA THR A 379 6.18 15.06 2.76
C THR A 379 5.61 16.42 2.38
N THR A 380 5.64 16.79 1.09
CA THR A 380 5.17 18.11 0.61
C THR A 380 3.92 18.06 -0.29
N LEU A 381 3.29 16.90 -0.45
CA LEU A 381 1.99 16.73 -1.15
C LEU A 381 0.79 16.65 -0.20
N SER A 382 -0.40 17.06 -0.66
CA SER A 382 -1.66 17.02 0.09
C SER A 382 -2.21 15.61 0.19
N GLY A 383 -2.68 15.21 1.38
CA GLY A 383 -3.24 13.88 1.66
C GLY A 383 -2.69 13.30 2.97
N THR A 384 -3.29 12.20 3.44
CA THR A 384 -2.76 11.48 4.60
C THR A 384 -1.52 10.69 4.18
N LEU A 385 -0.40 10.90 4.88
CA LEU A 385 0.88 10.31 4.49
C LEU A 385 1.05 8.92 5.10
N TYR A 386 1.42 7.96 4.27
CA TYR A 386 1.72 6.58 4.65
C TYR A 386 3.20 6.30 4.36
N VAL A 387 3.93 5.86 5.39
CA VAL A 387 5.32 5.41 5.29
C VAL A 387 5.35 3.91 5.55
N TYR A 388 5.97 3.13 4.66
CA TYR A 388 6.09 1.69 4.82
C TYR A 388 7.41 1.30 5.51
N GLN A 389 7.40 0.21 6.27
CA GLN A 389 8.58 -0.24 7.02
C GLN A 389 9.83 -0.42 6.15
N GLY A 390 10.88 0.35 6.45
CA GLY A 390 12.14 0.35 5.72
C GLY A 390 12.25 1.40 4.61
N GLN A 391 11.14 2.02 4.20
CA GLN A 391 11.14 3.16 3.27
C GLN A 391 11.94 4.33 3.86
N GLU A 392 11.83 4.55 5.17
CA GLU A 392 12.56 5.60 5.87
C GLU A 392 14.07 5.36 5.89
N LEU A 393 14.50 4.10 5.73
CA LEU A 393 15.90 3.70 5.68
C LEU A 393 16.45 3.69 4.25
N GLY A 394 15.59 3.86 3.24
CA GLY A 394 15.95 3.67 1.83
C GLY A 394 16.28 2.20 1.51
N MET A 395 15.57 1.24 2.12
CA MET A 395 15.69 -0.17 1.73
C MET A 395 15.37 -0.35 0.24
N ARG A 396 16.13 -1.20 -0.45
CA ARG A 396 15.97 -1.51 -1.88
C ARG A 396 15.40 -2.91 -2.10
N ASN A 397 15.01 -3.19 -3.35
CA ASN A 397 14.57 -4.50 -3.81
C ASN A 397 15.60 -5.59 -3.46
N VAL A 398 15.14 -6.85 -3.51
CA VAL A 398 16.04 -7.99 -3.33
C VAL A 398 17.09 -8.00 -4.45
N PRO A 399 18.31 -8.52 -4.19
CA PRO A 399 19.36 -8.61 -5.20
C PRO A 399 18.92 -9.37 -6.46
N VAL A 400 19.43 -8.96 -7.63
CA VAL A 400 19.09 -9.57 -8.93
C VAL A 400 19.53 -11.04 -9.05
N GLU A 401 20.51 -11.42 -8.23
CA GLU A 401 21.12 -12.74 -8.12
C GLU A 401 20.30 -13.70 -7.26
N TRP A 402 19.27 -13.23 -6.55
CA TRP A 402 18.38 -14.10 -5.81
C TRP A 402 17.60 -14.99 -6.78
N GLU A 403 17.71 -16.29 -6.56
CA GLU A 403 16.98 -17.27 -7.35
C GLU A 403 15.49 -17.27 -6.97
N PRO A 404 14.59 -17.69 -7.89
CA PRO A 404 13.14 -17.70 -7.67
C PRO A 404 12.69 -18.39 -6.38
N GLU A 405 13.44 -19.35 -5.85
CA GLU A 405 13.13 -20.07 -4.61
C GLU A 405 13.29 -19.22 -3.33
N GLU A 406 13.98 -18.08 -3.40
CA GLU A 406 14.07 -17.11 -2.30
C GLU A 406 12.76 -16.34 -2.10
N TYR A 407 11.97 -16.19 -3.17
CA TYR A 407 10.66 -15.57 -3.13
C TYR A 407 9.65 -16.51 -2.48
N LYS A 408 8.88 -16.00 -1.51
CA LYS A 408 7.94 -16.78 -0.69
C LYS A 408 6.49 -16.46 -1.01
N ASP A 409 6.23 -15.31 -1.64
CA ASP A 409 4.90 -14.88 -1.97
C ASP A 409 4.20 -15.78 -3.00
N ILE A 410 2.93 -16.07 -2.75
CA ILE A 410 2.12 -16.96 -3.58
C ILE A 410 1.92 -16.41 -5.00
N GLU A 411 1.79 -15.09 -5.17
CA GLU A 411 1.68 -14.45 -6.49
C GLU A 411 2.96 -14.67 -7.30
N THR A 412 4.12 -14.43 -6.67
CA THR A 412 5.43 -14.64 -7.28
C THR A 412 5.65 -16.10 -7.65
N ILE A 413 5.33 -17.03 -6.76
CA ILE A 413 5.44 -18.48 -6.99
C ILE A 413 4.55 -18.92 -8.16
N ASN A 414 3.29 -18.47 -8.19
CA ASN A 414 2.36 -18.79 -9.26
C ASN A 414 2.80 -18.21 -10.60
N TYR A 415 3.29 -16.97 -10.59
CA TYR A 415 3.84 -16.31 -11.77
C TYR A 415 5.06 -17.07 -12.30
N TRP A 416 6.03 -17.40 -11.44
CA TRP A 416 7.22 -18.14 -11.86
C TRP A 416 6.86 -19.53 -12.40
N LYS A 417 5.89 -20.23 -11.79
CA LYS A 417 5.38 -21.50 -12.30
C LYS A 417 4.79 -21.38 -13.70
N LYS A 418 4.06 -20.30 -14.01
CA LYS A 418 3.57 -20.01 -15.38
C LYS A 418 4.75 -19.74 -16.33
N MET A 419 5.73 -18.96 -15.90
CA MET A 419 6.86 -18.58 -16.74
C MET A 419 7.78 -19.77 -17.07
N SER A 420 7.93 -20.70 -16.12
CA SER A 420 8.83 -21.85 -16.19
C SER A 420 8.24 -23.13 -16.79
N GLN A 421 7.00 -23.09 -17.31
CA GLN A 421 6.37 -24.25 -17.97
C GLN A 421 7.18 -24.80 -19.16
N ASP A 422 7.92 -23.93 -19.85
CA ASP A 422 8.89 -24.32 -20.87
C ASP A 422 10.31 -23.93 -20.40
N PRO A 423 11.03 -24.84 -19.73
CA PRO A 423 12.36 -24.53 -19.17
C PRO A 423 13.42 -24.30 -20.25
N ASN A 424 13.16 -24.62 -21.52
CA ASN A 424 14.10 -24.40 -22.61
C ASN A 424 14.00 -22.98 -23.19
N ASN A 425 12.92 -22.25 -22.91
CA ASN A 425 12.73 -20.88 -23.37
C ASN A 425 13.45 -19.89 -22.45
N LYS A 426 14.76 -19.73 -22.69
CA LYS A 426 15.63 -18.84 -21.88
C LYS A 426 15.17 -17.37 -21.87
N GLU A 427 14.60 -16.89 -22.98
CA GLU A 427 14.10 -15.52 -23.08
C GLU A 427 12.89 -15.30 -22.17
N LYS A 428 11.92 -16.23 -22.18
CA LYS A 428 10.76 -16.21 -21.29
C LYS A 428 11.16 -16.28 -19.82
N LEU A 429 12.13 -17.14 -19.47
CA LEU A 429 12.65 -17.24 -18.11
C LEU A 429 13.35 -15.94 -17.67
N ALA A 430 14.20 -15.35 -18.53
CA ALA A 430 14.88 -14.09 -18.24
C ALA A 430 13.88 -12.93 -18.06
N PHE A 431 12.86 -12.86 -18.92
CA PHE A 431 11.77 -11.90 -18.77
C PHE A 431 11.00 -12.10 -17.47
N GLY A 432 10.65 -13.35 -17.12
CA GLY A 432 9.99 -13.68 -15.86
C GLY A 432 10.80 -13.24 -14.63
N LYS A 433 12.11 -13.50 -14.62
CA LYS A 433 13.00 -13.02 -13.55
C LYS A 433 13.02 -11.49 -13.47
N LYS A 434 13.08 -10.79 -14.61
CA LYS A 434 13.02 -9.32 -14.66
C LYS A 434 11.72 -8.77 -14.07
N VAL A 435 10.57 -9.36 -14.42
CA VAL A 435 9.27 -8.96 -13.87
C VAL A 435 9.23 -9.18 -12.36
N MET A 436 9.67 -10.35 -11.88
CA MET A 436 9.75 -10.62 -10.43
C MET A 436 10.60 -9.58 -9.70
N GLN A 437 11.80 -9.30 -10.20
CA GLN A 437 12.71 -8.32 -9.61
C GLN A 437 12.10 -6.92 -9.49
N LEU A 438 11.28 -6.51 -10.48
CA LEU A 438 10.66 -5.19 -10.50
C LEU A 438 9.29 -5.13 -9.81
N LYS A 439 8.56 -6.24 -9.68
CA LYS A 439 7.12 -6.23 -9.31
C LYS A 439 6.75 -7.08 -8.09
N ALA A 440 7.56 -8.08 -7.74
CA ALA A 440 7.21 -9.02 -6.68
C ALA A 440 6.98 -8.32 -5.34
N ARG A 441 5.94 -8.74 -4.62
CA ARG A 441 5.60 -8.21 -3.28
C ARG A 441 6.69 -8.53 -2.26
N ASP A 442 7.42 -9.63 -2.46
CA ASP A 442 8.58 -10.05 -1.66
C ASP A 442 9.62 -8.94 -1.45
N ASN A 443 9.80 -8.03 -2.41
CA ASN A 443 10.70 -6.88 -2.30
C ASN A 443 10.39 -5.97 -1.09
N ALA A 444 9.12 -5.88 -0.71
CA ALA A 444 8.67 -5.16 0.48
C ALA A 444 8.63 -6.04 1.75
N ARG A 445 8.74 -7.37 1.62
CA ARG A 445 8.49 -8.32 2.71
C ARG A 445 9.75 -8.89 3.33
N THR A 446 10.94 -8.55 2.85
CA THR A 446 12.19 -8.88 3.56
C THR A 446 12.19 -8.29 4.98
N PRO A 447 12.82 -8.96 5.96
CA PRO A 447 12.86 -8.44 7.32
C PRO A 447 13.56 -7.08 7.43
N VAL A 448 13.02 -6.20 8.29
CA VAL A 448 13.54 -4.83 8.49
C VAL A 448 14.97 -4.85 9.02
N GLN A 449 15.79 -3.94 8.49
CA GLN A 449 17.21 -3.84 8.81
C GLN A 449 17.43 -2.93 10.02
N TRP A 450 17.45 -3.50 11.23
CA TRP A 450 17.59 -2.75 12.48
C TRP A 450 19.03 -2.40 12.85
N SER A 451 19.98 -3.31 12.61
CA SER A 451 21.41 -3.12 12.93
C SER A 451 22.31 -3.86 11.95
N ALA A 452 23.63 -3.68 12.10
CA ALA A 452 24.65 -4.43 11.36
C ALA A 452 24.94 -5.83 11.94
N GLY A 453 24.20 -6.25 12.99
CA GLY A 453 24.33 -7.57 13.61
C GLY A 453 23.76 -8.70 12.74
N GLU A 454 23.91 -9.95 13.18
CA GLU A 454 23.32 -11.12 12.51
C GLU A 454 21.83 -10.90 12.21
N ASN A 455 21.39 -11.35 11.03
CA ASN A 455 20.01 -11.17 10.54
C ASN A 455 19.52 -9.72 10.63
N ALA A 456 20.41 -8.74 10.45
CA ALA A 456 20.12 -7.32 10.58
C ALA A 456 19.51 -6.89 11.93
N GLY A 457 19.68 -7.69 12.98
CA GLY A 457 19.00 -7.47 14.27
C GLY A 457 17.48 -7.69 14.24
N PHE A 458 16.94 -8.30 13.18
CA PHE A 458 15.52 -8.63 13.07
C PHE A 458 15.08 -9.75 14.04
N CYS A 459 15.92 -10.77 14.24
CA CYS A 459 15.67 -11.88 15.15
C CYS A 459 16.90 -12.14 16.03
N PRO A 460 16.78 -12.90 17.14
CA PRO A 460 17.93 -13.29 17.95
C PRO A 460 18.97 -14.07 17.14
N SER A 461 20.25 -13.93 17.52
CA SER A 461 21.35 -14.69 16.92
C SER A 461 21.09 -16.20 16.97
N GLY A 462 21.41 -16.92 15.88
CA GLY A 462 21.14 -18.35 15.74
C GLY A 462 19.70 -18.72 15.37
N VAL A 463 18.80 -17.75 15.23
CA VAL A 463 17.42 -17.97 14.74
C VAL A 463 17.35 -17.66 13.25
N THR A 464 16.90 -18.62 12.43
CA THR A 464 16.70 -18.39 11.00
C THR A 464 15.44 -17.54 10.77
N PRO A 465 15.54 -16.39 10.09
CA PRO A 465 14.36 -15.59 9.76
C PRO A 465 13.47 -16.33 8.75
N TRP A 466 12.16 -16.07 8.79
CA TRP A 466 11.19 -16.72 7.89
C TRP A 466 11.47 -16.43 6.41
N MET A 467 12.05 -15.27 6.13
CA MET A 467 12.57 -14.83 4.85
C MET A 467 13.95 -14.22 5.05
N ARG A 468 14.84 -14.38 4.08
CA ARG A 468 16.20 -13.85 4.11
C ARG A 468 16.20 -12.32 4.21
N VAL A 469 17.15 -11.75 4.98
CA VAL A 469 17.40 -10.29 5.02
C VAL A 469 18.19 -9.84 3.79
N ASN A 470 18.00 -8.59 3.36
CA ASN A 470 18.80 -8.06 2.26
C ASN A 470 20.29 -7.96 2.68
N ASP A 471 21.21 -8.27 1.77
CA ASP A 471 22.63 -8.46 2.08
C ASP A 471 23.34 -7.13 2.46
N ASP A 472 22.73 -5.99 2.16
CA ASP A 472 23.26 -4.65 2.44
C ASP A 472 23.00 -4.14 3.87
N TYR A 473 22.38 -4.96 4.73
CA TYR A 473 22.01 -4.58 6.10
C TYR A 473 23.19 -4.10 6.97
N LYS A 474 24.42 -4.49 6.63
CA LYS A 474 25.63 -4.08 7.35
C LYS A 474 25.87 -2.57 7.27
N THR A 475 25.41 -1.91 6.21
CA THR A 475 25.58 -0.46 5.99
C THR A 475 24.25 0.27 5.98
N VAL A 476 23.17 -0.37 5.51
CA VAL A 476 21.81 0.19 5.55
C VAL A 476 21.05 -0.42 6.71
N ASN A 477 20.97 0.30 7.82
CA ASN A 477 20.15 -0.12 8.94
C ASN A 477 19.78 1.07 9.84
N ALA A 478 18.74 0.88 10.65
CA ALA A 478 18.23 1.91 11.55
C ALA A 478 19.30 2.42 12.54
N GLU A 479 20.10 1.53 13.13
CA GLU A 479 21.15 1.92 14.09
C GLU A 479 22.23 2.82 13.45
N ALA A 480 22.61 2.55 12.20
CA ALA A 480 23.58 3.36 11.48
C ALA A 480 23.01 4.73 11.10
N GLN A 481 21.72 4.80 10.78
CA GLN A 481 21.09 6.02 10.28
C GLN A 481 20.52 6.94 11.36
N ILE A 482 20.28 6.44 12.58
CA ILE A 482 19.80 7.27 13.70
C ILE A 482 20.90 8.13 14.33
N LYS A 483 22.18 7.78 14.10
CA LYS A 483 23.33 8.52 14.62
C LYS A 483 23.45 9.84 13.86
N GLU A 484 23.53 10.94 14.60
CA GLU A 484 23.67 12.28 14.02
C GLU A 484 24.95 12.36 13.15
N ARG A 485 24.79 12.87 11.93
CA ARG A 485 25.87 13.11 10.97
C ARG A 485 26.24 14.60 10.98
N GLY A 486 27.49 14.92 10.67
CA GLY A 486 28.00 16.29 10.67
C GLY A 486 27.61 17.08 9.41
N ASP A 487 27.87 18.39 9.42
CA ASP A 487 27.89 19.27 8.24
C ASP A 487 26.60 19.32 7.38
N GLY A 488 25.44 19.10 8.00
CA GLY A 488 24.15 19.10 7.28
C GLY A 488 23.97 17.90 6.35
N ASP A 489 24.83 16.88 6.47
CA ASP A 489 24.56 15.57 5.92
C ASP A 489 23.49 14.89 6.77
N LEU A 490 22.41 14.43 6.15
CA LEU A 490 21.39 13.64 6.84
C LEU A 490 21.36 12.25 6.24
N SER A 491 21.23 11.21 7.05
CA SER A 491 20.81 9.91 6.55
C SER A 491 19.40 9.98 5.96
N PRO A 492 18.97 8.99 5.15
CA PRO A 492 17.56 8.87 4.74
C PRO A 492 16.59 8.96 5.92
N LEU A 493 16.86 8.26 7.03
CA LEU A 493 16.03 8.29 8.24
C LEU A 493 15.89 9.69 8.82
N GLN A 494 17.00 10.40 8.98
CA GLN A 494 17.00 11.76 9.53
C GLN A 494 16.33 12.75 8.58
N PHE A 495 16.48 12.56 7.27
CA PHE A 495 15.82 13.39 6.27
C PHE A 495 14.30 13.20 6.31
N TRP A 496 13.83 11.96 6.44
CA TRP A 496 12.41 11.65 6.69
C TRP A 496 11.91 12.32 7.96
N ARG A 497 12.62 12.17 9.10
CA ARG A 497 12.26 12.83 10.36
C ARG A 497 12.07 14.34 10.18
N ARG A 498 13.06 15.02 9.57
CA ARG A 498 12.99 16.46 9.27
C ARG A 498 11.82 16.80 8.33
N GLY A 499 11.58 15.99 7.29
CA GLY A 499 10.46 16.19 6.37
C GLY A 499 9.10 16.08 7.05
N LEU A 500 8.93 15.10 7.96
CA LEU A 500 7.72 14.90 8.75
C LEU A 500 7.50 16.02 9.77
N GLU A 501 8.57 16.49 10.43
CA GLU A 501 8.54 17.68 11.30
C GLU A 501 8.09 18.92 10.53
N ASN A 502 8.72 19.20 9.38
CA ASN A 502 8.36 20.31 8.50
C ASN A 502 6.91 20.21 8.01
N ARG A 503 6.46 19.01 7.64
CA ARG A 503 5.08 18.74 7.21
C ARG A 503 4.07 19.13 8.30
N LYS A 504 4.35 18.76 9.55
CA LYS A 504 3.50 19.07 10.71
C LYS A 504 3.54 20.55 11.09
N GLN A 505 4.73 21.15 11.07
CA GLN A 505 4.92 22.57 11.37
C GLN A 505 4.19 23.48 10.37
N HIS A 506 4.24 23.14 9.08
CA HIS A 506 3.63 23.91 7.99
C HIS A 506 2.38 23.21 7.44
N LYS A 507 1.53 22.66 8.33
CA LYS A 507 0.36 21.86 7.94
C LYS A 507 -0.63 22.61 7.03
N ASP A 508 -0.80 23.91 7.24
CA ASP A 508 -1.67 24.74 6.42
C ASP A 508 -1.17 24.88 4.97
N VAL A 509 0.11 24.59 4.73
CA VAL A 509 0.71 24.51 3.39
C VAL A 509 0.76 23.07 2.90
N PHE A 510 1.44 22.16 3.60
CA PHE A 510 1.75 20.84 3.05
C PHE A 510 0.59 19.86 3.14
N ILE A 511 -0.32 20.03 4.10
CA ILE A 511 -1.49 19.16 4.27
C ILE A 511 -2.71 19.79 3.60
N TYR A 512 -3.00 21.07 3.87
CA TYR A 512 -4.23 21.72 3.39
C TYR A 512 -4.03 22.74 2.27
N GLY A 513 -2.80 23.15 2.00
CA GLY A 513 -2.52 24.28 1.12
C GLY A 513 -2.84 23.99 -0.34
N LYS A 514 -3.17 25.06 -1.07
CA LYS A 514 -3.40 25.04 -2.52
C LYS A 514 -2.21 24.42 -3.25
N TYR A 515 -2.49 23.62 -4.26
CA TYR A 515 -1.48 23.05 -5.16
C TYR A 515 -1.45 23.81 -6.50
N GLU A 516 -0.27 24.08 -7.03
CA GLU A 516 -0.07 24.70 -8.34
C GLU A 516 1.15 24.10 -9.04
N LEU A 517 0.94 23.46 -10.19
CA LEU A 517 2.04 22.95 -11.02
C LEU A 517 2.79 24.13 -11.67
N LEU A 518 4.12 24.09 -11.63
CA LEU A 518 4.96 25.23 -12.06
C LEU A 518 5.56 25.06 -13.46
N ASN A 519 5.72 23.84 -13.95
CA ASN A 519 6.43 23.57 -15.20
C ASN A 519 5.58 22.76 -16.19
N PRO A 520 5.89 22.84 -17.50
CA PRO A 520 5.10 22.15 -18.54
C PRO A 520 5.04 20.64 -18.34
N ASP A 521 3.95 20.03 -18.81
CA ASP A 521 3.69 18.58 -18.70
C ASP A 521 4.84 17.70 -19.23
N GLU A 522 5.54 18.15 -20.27
CA GLU A 522 6.62 17.38 -20.91
C GLU A 522 7.96 17.39 -20.15
N SER A 523 8.15 18.30 -19.19
CA SER A 523 9.40 18.39 -18.42
C SER A 523 9.63 17.15 -17.53
N PRO A 524 10.86 16.61 -17.44
CA PRO A 524 11.18 15.51 -16.53
C PRO A 524 11.32 15.96 -15.07
N ILE A 525 11.36 17.27 -14.82
CA ILE A 525 11.31 17.85 -13.48
C ILE A 525 9.86 17.83 -13.01
N PHE A 526 9.66 17.53 -11.73
CA PHE A 526 8.38 17.73 -11.05
C PHE A 526 8.48 18.94 -10.12
N ALA A 527 7.96 20.09 -10.56
CA ALA A 527 8.01 21.32 -9.79
C ALA A 527 6.60 21.88 -9.53
N TYR A 528 6.34 22.26 -8.29
CA TYR A 528 5.05 22.80 -7.87
C TYR A 528 5.18 23.78 -6.71
N LYS A 529 4.17 24.65 -6.57
CA LYS A 529 4.00 25.55 -5.43
C LYS A 529 2.90 25.02 -4.53
N ARG A 530 3.14 25.06 -3.22
CA ARG A 530 2.12 24.87 -2.18
C ARG A 530 1.92 26.18 -1.44
N SER A 531 0.69 26.60 -1.19
CA SER A 531 0.43 27.84 -0.45
C SER A 531 -0.80 27.81 0.45
N SER A 532 -0.68 28.48 1.59
CA SER A 532 -1.78 28.90 2.45
C SER A 532 -2.05 30.41 2.24
N LYS A 533 -2.83 31.03 3.13
CA LYS A 533 -3.01 32.50 3.13
C LYS A 533 -1.77 33.25 3.64
N GLU A 534 -0.90 32.58 4.40
CA GLU A 534 0.19 33.21 5.16
C GLU A 534 1.57 32.75 4.68
N GLU A 535 1.67 31.51 4.18
CA GLU A 535 2.94 30.88 3.82
C GLU A 535 2.85 30.22 2.43
N ALA A 536 3.99 30.16 1.74
CA ALA A 536 4.11 29.44 0.48
C ALA A 536 5.48 28.79 0.35
N PHE A 537 5.52 27.67 -0.35
CA PHE A 537 6.73 26.92 -0.65
C PHE A 537 6.76 26.47 -2.11
N VAL A 538 7.96 26.44 -2.69
CA VAL A 538 8.24 25.88 -4.02
C VAL A 538 9.04 24.60 -3.83
N VAL A 539 8.61 23.53 -4.49
CA VAL A 539 9.28 22.24 -4.54
C VAL A 539 9.73 22.01 -5.99
N ALA A 540 10.96 21.54 -6.18
CA ALA A 540 11.49 21.12 -7.49
C ALA A 540 12.22 19.79 -7.34
N LEU A 541 11.82 18.79 -8.13
CA LEU A 541 12.29 17.41 -8.00
C LEU A 541 12.78 16.91 -9.36
N ASN A 542 14.05 16.51 -9.46
CA ASN A 542 14.60 15.95 -10.68
C ASN A 542 14.58 14.42 -10.66
N PHE A 543 13.65 13.81 -11.41
CA PHE A 543 13.50 12.36 -11.53
C PHE A 543 14.20 11.76 -12.77
N SER A 544 15.01 12.53 -13.52
CA SER A 544 15.59 12.04 -14.77
C SER A 544 16.86 11.20 -14.60
N GLY A 545 17.52 11.28 -13.44
CA GLY A 545 18.87 10.71 -13.26
C GLY A 545 19.98 11.46 -14.02
N GLU A 546 19.68 12.58 -14.64
CA GLU A 546 20.62 13.41 -15.40
C GLU A 546 20.56 14.86 -14.93
N ASP A 547 21.58 15.68 -15.23
CA ASP A 547 21.47 17.13 -15.06
C ASP A 547 20.28 17.68 -15.86
N GLN A 548 19.46 18.54 -15.25
CA GLN A 548 18.33 19.20 -15.92
C GLN A 548 18.32 20.70 -15.65
N ASP A 549 18.05 21.48 -16.69
CA ASP A 549 17.82 22.92 -16.54
C ASP A 549 16.37 23.16 -16.10
N PHE A 550 16.21 23.89 -15.00
CA PHE A 550 14.92 24.33 -14.46
C PHE A 550 14.77 25.84 -14.59
N GLU A 551 13.93 26.29 -15.51
CA GLU A 551 13.51 27.68 -15.58
C GLU A 551 12.47 27.96 -14.48
N ILE A 552 12.84 28.81 -13.51
CA ILE A 552 11.96 29.20 -12.40
C ILE A 552 10.87 30.13 -12.94
N PRO A 553 9.58 29.72 -12.93
CA PRO A 553 8.52 30.57 -13.46
C PRO A 553 8.34 31.84 -12.62
N ALA A 554 7.98 32.95 -13.27
CA ALA A 554 7.79 34.24 -12.60
C ALA A 554 6.77 34.20 -11.44
N GLY A 555 5.77 33.32 -11.51
CA GLY A 555 4.77 33.12 -10.46
C GLY A 555 5.24 32.30 -9.25
N ALA A 556 6.33 31.53 -9.38
CA ALA A 556 6.85 30.67 -8.31
C ALA A 556 7.42 31.49 -7.14
N LYS A 557 8.13 32.59 -7.47
CA LYS A 557 8.70 33.56 -6.53
C LYS A 557 9.36 32.95 -5.27
N PRO A 558 10.33 32.03 -5.43
CA PRO A 558 11.06 31.52 -4.28
C PRO A 558 11.89 32.65 -3.62
N LYS A 559 11.94 32.67 -2.29
CA LYS A 559 12.70 33.63 -1.48
C LYS A 559 14.04 33.07 -1.05
N LYS A 560 14.04 31.81 -0.58
CA LYS A 560 15.25 31.11 -0.10
C LYS A 560 15.04 29.60 -0.18
N TRP A 561 16.00 28.91 -0.77
CA TRP A 561 16.10 27.45 -0.69
C TRP A 561 16.50 27.03 0.73
N VAL A 562 15.71 26.15 1.33
CA VAL A 562 15.84 25.72 2.74
C VAL A 562 16.12 24.22 2.88
N THR A 563 15.96 23.44 1.81
CA THR A 563 16.31 22.02 1.80
C THR A 563 16.84 21.61 0.43
N THR A 564 17.86 20.77 0.41
CA THR A 564 18.32 19.99 -0.74
C THR A 564 18.48 18.53 -0.34
N THR A 565 18.32 17.60 -1.28
CA THR A 565 18.61 16.16 -1.09
C THR A 565 20.11 15.86 -1.01
N TYR A 566 20.96 16.78 -1.47
CA TYR A 566 22.41 16.69 -1.34
C TYR A 566 22.89 17.22 0.02
N THR A 567 24.12 16.88 0.37
CA THR A 567 24.76 17.35 1.60
C THR A 567 25.01 18.87 1.57
N GLY A 568 24.75 19.52 2.71
CA GLY A 568 25.00 20.95 2.92
C GLY A 568 23.81 21.86 2.56
N GLU A 569 24.09 23.16 2.47
CA GLU A 569 23.07 24.16 2.13
C GLU A 569 22.82 24.23 0.61
N PRO A 570 21.56 24.43 0.18
CA PRO A 570 21.25 24.62 -1.24
C PRO A 570 21.83 25.94 -1.75
N LYS A 571 22.67 25.87 -2.80
CA LYS A 571 23.33 27.02 -3.45
C LYS A 571 22.79 27.24 -4.85
N HIS A 572 21.52 27.61 -4.94
CA HIS A 572 20.83 27.91 -6.20
C HIS A 572 20.28 29.32 -6.19
N ASP A 573 20.27 29.97 -7.34
CA ASP A 573 19.58 31.26 -7.51
C ASP A 573 18.07 31.08 -7.31
N THR A 574 17.38 32.18 -6.97
CA THR A 574 15.92 32.20 -6.79
C THR A 574 15.17 32.74 -8.01
N LYS A 575 15.89 33.02 -9.09
CA LYS A 575 15.34 33.56 -10.36
C LYS A 575 16.15 33.02 -11.53
N GLY A 576 15.52 33.02 -12.71
CA GLY A 576 16.15 32.55 -13.94
C GLY A 576 16.21 31.02 -14.01
N THR A 577 17.18 30.52 -14.75
CA THR A 577 17.40 29.08 -14.94
C THR A 577 18.44 28.57 -13.95
N ILE A 578 18.11 27.54 -13.19
CA ILE A 578 19.04 26.82 -12.34
C ILE A 578 19.25 25.40 -12.88
N LYS A 579 20.42 24.81 -12.59
CA LYS A 579 20.72 23.42 -12.96
C LYS A 579 20.43 22.50 -11.77
N LEU A 580 19.51 21.56 -11.93
CA LEU A 580 19.25 20.49 -10.97
C LEU A 580 20.11 19.27 -11.34
N ARG A 581 20.88 18.77 -10.38
CA ARG A 581 21.69 17.55 -10.53
C ARG A 581 20.82 16.29 -10.58
N PRO A 582 21.36 15.13 -11.01
CA PRO A 582 20.66 13.85 -10.91
C PRO A 582 20.04 13.64 -9.53
N TRP A 583 18.74 13.36 -9.48
CA TRP A 583 18.01 13.09 -8.23
C TRP A 583 17.99 14.27 -7.23
N GLU A 584 18.34 15.48 -7.66
CA GLU A 584 18.26 16.68 -6.81
C GLU A 584 16.82 17.07 -6.53
N GLY A 585 16.48 17.17 -5.25
CA GLY A 585 15.22 17.75 -4.77
C GLY A 585 15.51 19.02 -4.00
N LEU A 586 14.75 20.07 -4.25
CA LEU A 586 14.87 21.37 -3.57
C LEU A 586 13.53 21.82 -2.98
N LEU A 587 13.59 22.45 -1.81
CA LEU A 587 12.47 23.14 -1.18
C LEU A 587 12.86 24.60 -0.92
N ALA A 588 12.03 25.55 -1.34
CA ALA A 588 12.19 26.96 -1.03
C ALA A 588 10.97 27.51 -0.31
N THR A 589 11.18 28.44 0.62
CA THR A 589 10.15 29.39 1.02
C THR A 589 9.83 30.31 -0.16
N ALA A 590 8.59 30.76 -0.29
CA ALA A 590 8.14 31.57 -1.43
C ALA A 590 7.24 32.75 -0.98
N GLU A 591 7.00 33.68 -1.90
CA GLU A 591 5.91 34.66 -1.74
C GLU A 591 4.55 33.98 -1.90
N VAL A 592 3.57 34.35 -1.07
CA VAL A 592 2.18 33.89 -1.17
C VAL A 592 1.59 34.30 -2.51
#